data_AF-A0AA42UH90-F1
#
_entry.id   AF-A0AA42UH90-F1
#
_cell.length_a   1.000
_cell.length_b   1.000
_cell.length_c   1.000
_cell.angle_alpha   90.00
_cell.angle_beta   90.00
_cell.angle_gamma   90.00
#
_symmetry.space_group_name_H-M   'P 1'
#
loop_
_entity.id
_entity.type
_entity.pdbx_description
1 polymer ?
#
loop_
_entity_poly.entity_id
_entity_poly.type
_entity_poly.pdbx_seq_one_letter_code
_entity_poly.pdbx_strand_id
1 'polypeptide(L)'
;MTDQKVEQNQERDDIFDTKVLMSDNTKTKDLKHEGNKTSFLFKSMIFIMVFLILSILYRGYQLLVTNDYLFRQMMNEDAPEMPKWYPISTLVLGVIALIGIFLVRSYKRIGVYMVVISLFVSAAMQPEFMADGTLFTMFTLFVFIGYGLAIIYPYWHKFK
;
A
#
# COMPACT_ATOMS: atom_id res chain seq x y z
N MET A 1 38.43 -14.34 17.96
CA MET A 1 37.83 -13.15 18.59
C MET A 1 36.61 -12.82 17.76
N THR A 2 35.51 -13.43 18.15
CA THR A 2 34.24 -13.49 17.42
C THR A 2 33.15 -13.17 18.44
N ASP A 3 32.03 -12.66 17.95
CA ASP A 3 30.79 -12.40 18.69
C ASP A 3 30.67 -11.05 19.40
N GLN A 4 30.25 -10.04 18.61
CA GLN A 4 29.50 -8.89 19.14
C GLN A 4 28.53 -8.24 18.12
N LYS A 5 28.26 -8.89 16.98
CA LYS A 5 27.40 -8.31 15.91
C LYS A 5 25.97 -8.87 15.84
N VAL A 6 25.60 -9.77 16.73
CA VAL A 6 24.31 -10.50 16.64
C VAL A 6 23.19 -9.81 17.44
N GLU A 7 23.49 -9.12 18.55
CA GLU A 7 22.44 -8.64 19.47
C GLU A 7 21.61 -7.44 18.94
N GLN A 8 22.19 -6.54 18.14
CA GLN A 8 21.49 -5.31 17.74
C GLN A 8 20.39 -5.52 16.69
N ASN A 9 20.46 -6.58 15.89
CA ASN A 9 19.42 -6.90 14.91
C ASN A 9 18.25 -7.68 15.51
N GLN A 10 18.46 -8.34 16.66
CA GLN A 10 17.46 -9.20 17.28
C GLN A 10 16.40 -8.36 18.04
N GLU A 11 16.81 -7.31 18.75
CA GLU A 11 15.88 -6.44 19.50
C GLU A 11 14.84 -5.70 18.63
N ARG A 12 15.14 -5.42 17.35
CA ARG A 12 14.20 -4.71 16.45
C ARG A 12 13.11 -5.61 15.88
N ASP A 13 13.39 -6.89 15.70
CA ASP A 13 12.40 -7.87 15.25
C ASP A 13 11.38 -8.17 16.37
N ASP A 14 11.79 -8.01 17.63
CA ASP A 14 11.00 -8.34 18.82
C ASP A 14 9.91 -7.30 19.16
N ILE A 15 10.11 -6.01 18.88
CA ILE A 15 9.16 -4.93 19.23
C ILE A 15 7.79 -5.10 18.53
N PHE A 16 7.78 -5.72 17.36
CA PHE A 16 6.57 -5.93 16.55
C PHE A 16 6.07 -7.36 16.54
N ASP A 17 6.76 -8.25 17.27
CA ASP A 17 6.32 -9.61 17.45
C ASP A 17 5.33 -9.65 18.61
N THR A 18 4.13 -10.19 18.37
CA THR A 18 3.05 -10.35 19.36
C THR A 18 3.52 -11.09 20.63
N LYS A 19 4.69 -11.72 20.57
CA LYS A 19 5.37 -12.41 21.67
C LYS A 19 5.79 -11.49 22.82
N VAL A 20 6.15 -10.23 22.58
CA VAL A 20 6.47 -9.27 23.66
C VAL A 20 5.20 -8.78 24.38
N LEU A 21 4.07 -8.75 23.67
CA LEU A 21 2.76 -8.37 24.24
C LEU A 21 2.07 -9.51 25.00
N MET A 22 2.53 -10.76 24.83
CA MET A 22 1.95 -11.97 25.44
C MET A 22 2.98 -12.81 26.21
N SER A 23 4.05 -12.19 26.72
CA SER A 23 5.06 -12.90 27.51
C SER A 23 4.57 -13.12 28.94
N ASP A 24 3.65 -14.07 29.10
CA ASP A 24 3.43 -14.74 30.36
C ASP A 24 4.60 -15.71 30.62
N ASN A 25 5.17 -15.57 31.80
CA ASN A 25 6.57 -15.86 32.06
C ASN A 25 6.76 -17.33 32.45
N THR A 26 6.67 -18.28 31.51
CA THR A 26 7.11 -19.66 31.77
C THR A 26 7.63 -20.43 30.54
N LYS A 27 8.93 -20.73 30.59
CA LYS A 27 9.61 -21.95 30.10
C LYS A 27 9.70 -22.25 28.59
N THR A 28 10.94 -22.12 28.11
CA THR A 28 11.74 -23.10 27.33
C THR A 28 11.15 -23.69 26.04
N LYS A 29 11.84 -23.46 24.92
CA LYS A 29 12.63 -24.46 24.15
C LYS A 29 13.07 -23.84 22.83
N ASP A 30 14.24 -24.26 22.37
CA ASP A 30 14.85 -23.94 21.07
C ASP A 30 13.82 -24.00 19.94
N LEU A 31 13.30 -22.83 19.57
CA LEU A 31 12.51 -22.68 18.37
C LEU A 31 13.47 -22.22 17.28
N LYS A 32 14.02 -23.21 16.57
CA LYS A 32 14.63 -23.03 15.26
C LYS A 32 13.57 -22.40 14.34
N HIS A 33 13.52 -21.07 14.27
CA HIS A 33 12.57 -20.35 13.44
C HIS A 33 13.09 -20.28 11.99
N GLU A 34 13.23 -21.44 11.34
CA GLU A 34 13.11 -21.50 9.88
C GLU A 34 11.62 -21.36 9.54
N GLY A 35 11.19 -20.12 9.39
CA GLY A 35 9.86 -19.81 8.93
C GLY A 35 9.86 -18.41 8.37
N ASN A 36 9.54 -18.28 7.09
CA ASN A 36 9.20 -17.02 6.44
C ASN A 36 7.94 -16.43 7.11
N LYS A 37 8.06 -15.95 8.35
CA LYS A 37 7.00 -15.33 9.12
C LYS A 37 7.07 -13.84 8.86
N THR A 38 6.60 -13.42 7.69
CA THR A 38 6.27 -12.01 7.49
C THR A 38 5.34 -11.58 8.64
N SER A 39 5.68 -10.50 9.37
CA SER A 39 4.90 -10.06 10.55
C SER A 39 3.42 -9.90 10.22
N PHE A 40 2.56 -10.12 11.22
CA PHE A 40 1.12 -9.85 11.12
C PHE A 40 0.85 -8.44 10.60
N LEU A 41 1.63 -7.45 11.06
CA LEU A 41 1.53 -6.06 10.61
C LEU A 41 1.86 -5.91 9.11
N PHE A 42 2.87 -6.63 8.62
CA PHE A 42 3.22 -6.63 7.20
C PHE A 42 2.10 -7.22 6.34
N LYS A 43 1.52 -8.36 6.75
CA LYS A 43 0.38 -8.96 6.04
C LYS A 43 -0.85 -8.06 6.05
N SER A 44 -1.15 -7.47 7.21
CA SER A 44 -2.27 -6.54 7.38
C SER A 44 -2.10 -5.29 6.51
N MET A 45 -0.90 -4.71 6.49
CA MET A 45 -0.56 -3.56 5.63
C MET A 45 -0.78 -3.89 4.14
N ILE A 46 -0.30 -5.04 3.68
CA ILE A 46 -0.51 -5.47 2.28
C ILE A 46 -2.01 -5.63 2.00
N PHE A 47 -2.77 -6.23 2.91
CA PHE A 47 -4.21 -6.40 2.77
C PHE A 47 -4.95 -5.05 2.69
N ILE A 48 -4.66 -4.12 3.59
CA ILE A 48 -5.23 -2.77 3.59
C ILE A 48 -4.90 -2.06 2.28
N MET A 49 -3.65 -2.13 1.82
CA MET A 49 -3.24 -1.51 0.55
C MET A 49 -3.95 -2.11 -0.66
N VAL A 50 -4.10 -3.44 -0.70
CA VAL A 50 -4.89 -4.10 -1.75
C VAL A 50 -6.33 -3.61 -1.73
N PHE A 51 -6.95 -3.53 -0.55
CA PHE A 51 -8.30 -3.02 -0.40
C PHE A 51 -8.44 -1.57 -0.92
N LEU A 52 -7.53 -0.68 -0.52
CA LEU A 52 -7.54 0.71 -0.98
C LEU A 52 -7.38 0.83 -2.50
N ILE A 53 -6.44 0.08 -3.09
CA ILE A 53 -6.23 0.09 -4.54
C ILE A 53 -7.41 -0.52 -5.29
N LEU A 54 -8.04 -1.56 -4.76
CA LEU A 54 -9.28 -2.13 -5.32
C LEU A 54 -10.42 -1.11 -5.30
N SER A 55 -10.53 -0.28 -4.26
CA SER A 55 -11.51 0.82 -4.23
C SER A 55 -11.23 1.85 -5.33
N ILE A 56 -9.96 2.20 -5.60
CA ILE A 56 -9.58 3.07 -6.73
C ILE A 56 -9.98 2.43 -8.06
N LEU A 57 -9.73 1.13 -8.23
CA LEU A 57 -10.11 0.39 -9.45
C LEU A 57 -11.63 0.32 -9.63
N TYR A 58 -12.36 0.05 -8.55
CA TYR A 58 -13.81 0.03 -8.55
C TYR A 58 -14.39 1.38 -8.95
N ARG A 59 -13.84 2.47 -8.41
CA ARG A 59 -14.19 3.83 -8.82
C ARG A 59 -13.85 4.08 -10.29
N GLY A 60 -12.66 3.71 -10.74
CA GLY A 60 -12.25 3.81 -12.15
C GLY A 60 -13.22 3.08 -13.10
N TYR A 61 -13.71 1.91 -12.67
CA TYR A 61 -14.73 1.16 -13.39
C TYR A 61 -16.09 1.87 -13.38
N GLN A 62 -16.53 2.39 -12.23
CA GLN A 62 -17.77 3.17 -12.17
C GLN A 62 -17.70 4.38 -13.10
N LEU A 63 -16.61 5.16 -13.06
CA LEU A 63 -16.39 6.30 -13.95
C LEU A 63 -16.49 5.91 -15.44
N LEU A 64 -15.98 4.73 -15.80
CA LEU A 64 -16.03 4.22 -17.17
C LEU A 64 -17.46 3.85 -17.59
N VAL A 65 -18.27 3.31 -16.69
CA VAL A 65 -19.66 2.91 -16.95
C VAL A 65 -20.62 4.10 -16.93
N THR A 66 -20.49 4.99 -15.95
CA THR A 66 -21.38 6.15 -15.79
C THR A 66 -21.00 7.30 -16.70
N ASN A 67 -19.75 7.37 -17.18
CA ASN A 67 -19.18 8.54 -17.86
C ASN A 67 -19.37 9.86 -17.10
N ASP A 68 -19.59 9.78 -15.79
CA ASP A 68 -19.90 10.91 -14.93
C ASP A 68 -18.90 10.93 -13.76
N TYR A 69 -18.18 12.05 -13.67
CA TYR A 69 -17.28 12.42 -12.62
C TYR A 69 -17.84 13.71 -12.01
N LEU A 70 -17.98 13.78 -10.66
CA LEU A 70 -18.68 14.83 -9.87
C LEU A 70 -20.20 14.73 -9.69
N PHE A 71 -20.86 13.62 -10.05
CA PHE A 71 -22.33 13.57 -10.00
C PHE A 71 -22.94 14.68 -10.88
N ARG A 72 -22.38 14.91 -12.07
CA ARG A 72 -22.83 15.92 -13.03
C ARG A 72 -24.33 15.81 -13.30
N GLN A 73 -24.86 14.59 -13.40
CA GLN A 73 -26.31 14.34 -13.54
C GLN A 73 -27.16 14.75 -12.32
N MET A 74 -26.58 14.89 -11.13
CA MET A 74 -27.30 15.23 -9.89
C MET A 74 -27.04 16.65 -9.38
N MET A 75 -25.85 17.24 -9.65
CA MET A 75 -25.36 18.40 -8.89
C MET A 75 -24.95 19.61 -9.74
N ASN A 76 -24.57 19.44 -11.02
CA ASN A 76 -24.17 20.58 -11.86
C ASN A 76 -24.08 20.23 -13.36
N GLU A 77 -25.05 20.65 -14.18
CA GLU A 77 -25.05 20.38 -15.65
C GLU A 77 -23.92 21.11 -16.40
N ASP A 78 -23.48 22.28 -15.89
CA ASP A 78 -22.44 23.13 -16.48
C ASP A 78 -21.00 22.64 -16.23
N ALA A 79 -20.83 21.52 -15.51
CA ALA A 79 -19.48 20.98 -15.27
C ALA A 79 -18.83 20.51 -16.59
N PRO A 80 -17.49 20.63 -16.73
CA PRO A 80 -16.78 20.18 -17.91
C PRO A 80 -17.03 18.69 -18.23
N GLU A 81 -16.95 18.31 -19.50
CA GLU A 81 -17.06 16.90 -19.90
C GLU A 81 -15.85 16.09 -19.44
N MET A 82 -16.09 14.86 -18.98
CA MET A 82 -15.00 14.00 -18.51
C MET A 82 -14.07 13.67 -19.67
N PRO A 83 -12.75 13.90 -19.51
CA PRO A 83 -11.81 13.44 -20.51
C PRO A 83 -11.86 11.91 -20.59
N LYS A 84 -12.12 11.37 -21.79
CA LYS A 84 -12.29 9.91 -22.01
C LYS A 84 -11.06 9.08 -21.59
N TRP A 85 -9.88 9.70 -21.57
CA TRP A 85 -8.64 9.05 -21.13
C TRP A 85 -8.58 8.85 -19.62
N TYR A 86 -9.24 9.69 -18.83
CA TYR A 86 -9.13 9.71 -17.36
C TYR A 86 -9.55 8.40 -16.68
N PRO A 87 -10.74 7.80 -16.96
CA PRO A 87 -11.11 6.52 -16.35
C PRO A 87 -10.16 5.39 -16.77
N ILE A 88 -9.68 5.41 -18.01
CA ILE A 88 -8.73 4.41 -18.53
C ILE A 88 -7.40 4.53 -17.81
N SER A 89 -6.85 5.75 -17.70
CA SER A 89 -5.61 6.01 -16.97
C SER A 89 -5.71 5.63 -15.50
N THR A 90 -6.85 5.93 -14.85
CA THR A 90 -7.11 5.55 -13.46
C THR A 90 -7.07 4.03 -13.28
N LEU A 91 -7.70 3.28 -14.18
CA LEU A 91 -7.67 1.81 -14.16
C LEU A 91 -6.26 1.27 -14.39
N VAL A 92 -5.56 1.76 -15.41
CA VAL A 92 -4.20 1.32 -15.74
C VAL A 92 -3.24 1.59 -14.58
N LEU A 93 -3.25 2.80 -14.01
CA LEU A 93 -2.42 3.16 -12.87
C LEU A 93 -2.80 2.36 -11.61
N GLY A 94 -4.08 2.09 -11.39
CA GLY A 94 -4.55 1.22 -10.31
C GLY A 94 -4.04 -0.22 -10.45
N VAL A 95 -4.05 -0.79 -11.66
CA VAL A 95 -3.51 -2.13 -11.93
C VAL A 95 -1.99 -2.14 -11.71
N ILE A 96 -1.27 -1.11 -12.17
CA ILE A 96 0.17 -0.96 -11.93
C ILE A 96 0.47 -0.89 -10.44
N ALA A 97 -0.32 -0.13 -9.67
CA ALA A 97 -0.20 -0.05 -8.21
C ALA A 97 -0.42 -1.43 -7.56
N LEU A 98 -1.41 -2.19 -8.03
CA LEU A 98 -1.73 -3.52 -7.52
C LEU A 98 -0.60 -4.53 -7.79
N ILE A 99 -0.02 -4.50 -9.00
CA ILE A 99 1.19 -5.26 -9.34
C ILE A 99 2.35 -4.83 -8.43
N GLY A 100 2.51 -3.52 -8.21
CA GLY A 100 3.49 -2.97 -7.29
C GLY A 100 3.37 -3.55 -5.88
N ILE A 101 2.16 -3.58 -5.30
CA ILE A 101 1.92 -4.19 -3.98
C ILE A 101 2.25 -5.68 -3.96
N PHE A 102 1.93 -6.42 -5.01
CA PHE A 102 2.31 -7.83 -5.12
C PHE A 102 3.83 -8.01 -5.11
N LEU A 103 4.57 -7.13 -5.81
CA LEU A 103 6.03 -7.11 -5.80
C LEU A 103 6.60 -6.72 -4.43
N VAL A 104 5.95 -5.82 -3.69
CA VAL A 104 6.31 -5.49 -2.30
C VAL A 104 6.17 -6.72 -1.41
N ARG A 105 5.09 -7.50 -1.56
CA ARG A 105 4.90 -8.76 -0.83
C ARG A 105 6.01 -9.78 -1.14
N SER A 106 6.55 -9.77 -2.35
CA SER A 106 7.69 -10.61 -2.76
C SER A 106 9.06 -10.01 -2.43
N TYR A 107 9.14 -8.94 -1.62
CA TYR A 107 10.38 -8.25 -1.27
C TYR A 107 11.17 -7.77 -2.51
N LYS A 108 10.51 -7.17 -3.50
CA LYS A 108 11.18 -6.51 -4.64
C LYS A 108 11.11 -5.00 -4.52
N ARG A 109 12.26 -4.31 -4.56
CA ARG A 109 12.33 -2.84 -4.35
C ARG A 109 11.51 -2.08 -5.37
N ILE A 110 11.53 -2.58 -6.61
CA ILE A 110 10.78 -2.01 -7.73
C ILE A 110 9.27 -1.92 -7.43
N GLY A 111 8.73 -2.82 -6.61
CA GLY A 111 7.32 -2.77 -6.21
C GLY A 111 6.97 -1.51 -5.44
N VAL A 112 7.85 -1.08 -4.52
CA VAL A 112 7.64 0.13 -3.71
C VAL A 112 7.60 1.36 -4.62
N TYR A 113 8.57 1.48 -5.54
CA TYR A 113 8.62 2.59 -6.49
C TYR A 113 7.43 2.59 -7.44
N MET A 114 7.00 1.42 -7.92
CA MET A 114 5.80 1.30 -8.76
C MET A 114 4.54 1.82 -8.05
N VAL A 115 4.33 1.45 -6.78
CA VAL A 115 3.16 1.91 -6.00
C VAL A 115 3.21 3.43 -5.83
N VAL A 116 4.36 3.97 -5.42
CA VAL A 116 4.50 5.42 -5.20
C VAL A 116 4.28 6.19 -6.49
N ILE A 117 4.96 5.82 -7.58
CA ILE A 117 4.88 6.53 -8.86
C ILE A 117 3.46 6.43 -9.43
N SER A 118 2.86 5.24 -9.43
CA SER A 118 1.51 5.07 -9.99
C SER A 118 0.45 5.86 -9.24
N LEU A 119 0.46 5.83 -7.90
CA LEU A 119 -0.47 6.60 -7.08
C LEU A 119 -0.20 8.11 -7.17
N PHE A 120 1.06 8.53 -7.22
CA PHE A 120 1.42 9.94 -7.39
C PHE A 120 0.98 10.49 -8.74
N VAL A 121 1.28 9.79 -9.83
CA VAL A 121 0.83 10.15 -11.19
C VAL A 121 -0.69 10.13 -11.26
N SER A 122 -1.34 9.15 -10.65
CA SER A 122 -2.80 9.07 -10.58
C SER A 122 -3.41 10.27 -9.85
N ALA A 123 -2.80 10.76 -8.77
CA ALA A 123 -3.24 11.96 -8.09
C ALA A 123 -2.97 13.25 -8.89
N ALA A 124 -1.82 13.33 -9.57
CA ALA A 124 -1.39 14.51 -10.33
C ALA A 124 -2.13 14.69 -11.67
N MET A 125 -2.56 13.59 -12.30
CA MET A 125 -3.27 13.61 -13.58
C MET A 125 -4.79 13.83 -13.43
N GLN A 126 -5.30 14.08 -12.21
CA GLN A 126 -6.73 14.30 -12.06
C GLN A 126 -7.16 15.62 -12.72
N PRO A 127 -8.17 15.60 -13.60
CA PRO A 127 -8.61 16.80 -14.32
C PRO A 127 -9.18 17.85 -13.36
N GLU A 128 -9.82 17.41 -12.28
CA GLU A 128 -10.42 18.28 -11.26
C GLU A 128 -10.23 17.69 -9.86
N PHE A 129 -10.13 18.58 -8.86
CA PHE A 129 -9.96 18.17 -7.46
C PHE A 129 -11.29 17.64 -6.90
N MET A 130 -11.35 16.34 -6.65
CA MET A 130 -12.54 15.64 -6.15
C MET A 130 -12.29 15.04 -4.78
N ALA A 131 -13.25 15.23 -3.87
CA ALA A 131 -13.19 14.61 -2.55
C ALA A 131 -13.14 13.07 -2.65
N ASP A 132 -13.94 12.46 -3.52
CA ASP A 132 -13.96 11.00 -3.68
C ASP A 132 -12.81 10.47 -4.55
N GLY A 133 -12.11 11.35 -5.29
CA GLY A 133 -11.06 10.96 -6.22
C GLY A 133 -9.66 11.33 -5.82
N THR A 134 -9.41 12.64 -5.78
CA THR A 134 -8.08 13.18 -5.52
C THR A 134 -7.71 12.92 -4.09
N LEU A 135 -8.65 13.21 -3.18
CA LEU A 135 -8.46 12.99 -1.75
C LEU A 135 -8.23 11.51 -1.45
N PHE A 136 -9.00 10.61 -2.04
CA PHE A 136 -8.86 9.17 -1.78
C PHE A 136 -7.54 8.61 -2.32
N THR A 137 -7.12 9.05 -3.50
CA THR A 137 -5.84 8.63 -4.10
C THR A 137 -4.65 9.20 -3.31
N MET A 138 -4.72 10.48 -2.92
CA MET A 138 -3.72 11.11 -2.04
C MET A 138 -3.68 10.46 -0.66
N PHE A 139 -4.84 10.13 -0.08
CA PHE A 139 -4.92 9.40 1.18
C PHE A 139 -4.27 8.03 1.06
N THR A 140 -4.54 7.28 -0.01
CA THR A 140 -3.92 5.97 -0.26
C THR A 140 -2.40 6.08 -0.39
N LEU A 141 -1.92 7.10 -1.11
CA LEU A 141 -0.49 7.40 -1.23
C LEU A 141 0.12 7.75 0.13
N PHE A 142 -0.55 8.60 0.92
CA PHE A 142 -0.13 8.98 2.26
C PHE A 142 -0.08 7.77 3.20
N VAL A 143 -1.08 6.88 3.16
CA VAL A 143 -1.10 5.66 3.96
C VAL A 143 0.08 4.76 3.60
N PHE A 144 0.38 4.61 2.30
CA PHE A 144 1.51 3.80 1.85
C PHE A 144 2.85 4.41 2.25
N ILE A 145 3.06 5.71 2.06
CA ILE A 145 4.32 6.38 2.40
C ILE A 145 4.50 6.50 3.92
N GLY A 146 3.47 6.93 4.63
CA GLY A 146 3.53 7.18 6.08
C GLY A 146 3.59 5.88 6.89
N TYR A 147 2.62 4.99 6.70
CA TYR A 147 2.51 3.76 7.48
C TYR A 147 3.13 2.57 6.75
N GLY A 148 2.92 2.47 5.44
CA GLY A 148 3.42 1.36 4.65
C GLY A 148 4.94 1.27 4.65
N LEU A 149 5.65 2.38 4.38
CA LEU A 149 7.11 2.39 4.43
C LEU A 149 7.64 2.15 5.84
N ALA A 150 6.98 2.64 6.89
CA ALA A 150 7.39 2.36 8.26
C ALA A 150 7.37 0.86 8.58
N ILE A 151 6.40 0.12 8.04
CA ILE A 151 6.30 -1.34 8.19
C ILE A 151 7.25 -2.09 7.24
N ILE A 152 7.52 -1.54 6.05
CA ILE A 152 8.44 -2.13 5.05
C ILE A 152 9.91 -1.92 5.44
N TYR A 153 10.25 -0.78 6.04
CA TYR A 153 11.62 -0.35 6.32
C TYR A 153 12.45 -1.37 7.14
N PRO A 154 11.92 -2.00 8.22
CA PRO A 154 12.64 -3.06 8.93
C PRO A 154 13.04 -4.23 8.02
N TYR A 155 12.22 -4.53 7.02
CA TYR A 155 12.46 -5.60 6.06
C TYR A 155 13.29 -5.17 4.85
N TRP A 156 13.71 -3.90 4.73
CA TRP A 156 14.38 -3.37 3.54
C TRP A 156 15.62 -4.18 3.13
N HIS A 157 16.33 -4.76 4.10
CA HIS A 157 17.48 -5.64 3.87
C HIS A 157 17.12 -6.91 3.08
N LYS A 158 15.86 -7.38 3.15
CA LYS A 158 15.34 -8.52 2.38
C LYS A 158 14.96 -8.14 0.95
N PHE A 159 14.79 -6.84 0.67
CA PHE A 159 14.37 -6.39 -0.64
C PHE A 159 15.52 -6.47 -1.65
N LYS A 160 15.28 -7.18 -2.76
CA LYS A 160 16.18 -7.30 -3.91
C LYS A 160 15.77 -6.37 -5.05
#